data_AF-A0A1M5YH26-F1
#
_entry.id   AF-A0A1M5YH26-F1
#
_cell.length_a   1.000
_cell.length_b   1.000
_cell.length_c   1.000
_cell.angle_alpha   90.00
_cell.angle_beta   90.00
_cell.angle_gamma   90.00
#
_symmetry.space_group_name_H-M   'P 1'
#
loop_
_entity.id
_entity.type
_entity.pdbx_description
1 polymer ?
#
loop_
_entity_poly.entity_id
_entity_poly.type
_entity_poly.pdbx_seq_one_letter_code
_entity_poly.pdbx_strand_id
1 'polypeptide(L)'
;MRDYAMREDSDESGADKHRFTEVKIDPAKGSATGYIAKYISKNIDGSDLDTGIYGEDPQEAAARVDAWAACWGIRQFQQLGGCSVTVWRELRRLKDITGLSDKPKAIIEAADKGDWKTFTVQMGGVFCERKAQVFKPYYEFSVDQSTGEIKSSLYCENELIRALKGVVTAGRELITRIFEWRIELQQATSFHLEFCE
;
A
#
# COMPACT_ATOMS: atom_id res chain seq x y z
N MET A 1 -2.51 7.24 -21.44
CA MET A 1 -3.45 6.76 -20.39
C MET A 1 -4.83 6.50 -20.97
N ARG A 2 -5.39 7.43 -21.75
CA ARG A 2 -6.66 7.21 -22.45
C ARG A 2 -6.68 5.89 -23.26
N ASP A 3 -5.67 5.64 -24.07
CA ASP A 3 -5.59 4.40 -24.88
C ASP A 3 -5.59 3.12 -24.03
N TYR A 4 -5.03 3.17 -22.81
CA TYR A 4 -5.08 2.04 -21.89
C TYR A 4 -6.47 1.90 -21.26
N ALA A 5 -7.07 3.02 -20.83
CA ALA A 5 -8.41 3.05 -20.24
C ALA A 5 -9.50 2.61 -21.21
N MET A 6 -9.28 2.78 -22.52
CA MET A 6 -10.20 2.38 -23.58
C MET A 6 -9.88 0.99 -24.18
N ARG A 7 -8.91 0.23 -23.64
CA ARG A 7 -8.44 -1.01 -24.29
C ARG A 7 -9.44 -2.16 -24.20
N GLU A 8 -10.11 -2.30 -23.07
CA GLU A 8 -11.09 -3.36 -22.80
C GLU A 8 -12.49 -2.76 -23.00
N ASP A 9 -13.38 -3.41 -23.76
CA ASP A 9 -14.77 -2.99 -23.98
C ASP A 9 -14.94 -1.50 -24.35
N SER A 10 -14.13 -0.96 -25.28
CA SER A 10 -14.17 0.45 -25.70
C SER A 10 -15.54 0.96 -26.12
N ASP A 11 -16.38 0.05 -26.59
CA ASP A 11 -17.64 0.35 -27.28
C ASP A 11 -18.86 0.31 -26.34
N GLU A 12 -18.65 0.08 -25.03
CA GLU A 12 -19.76 0.13 -24.07
C GLU A 12 -20.40 1.53 -24.00
N SER A 13 -21.70 1.56 -23.70
CA SER A 13 -22.45 2.81 -23.66
C SER A 13 -21.88 3.77 -22.62
N GLY A 14 -21.40 4.94 -23.07
CA GLY A 14 -20.80 5.96 -22.20
C GLY A 14 -19.30 5.82 -21.94
N ALA A 15 -18.62 4.81 -22.52
CA ALA A 15 -17.18 4.59 -22.38
C ALA A 15 -16.35 5.86 -22.61
N ASP A 16 -16.57 6.51 -23.76
CA ASP A 16 -15.86 7.72 -24.18
C ASP A 16 -16.01 8.91 -23.23
N LYS A 17 -17.08 8.95 -22.42
CA LYS A 17 -17.38 10.03 -21.48
C LYS A 17 -16.90 9.76 -20.06
N HIS A 18 -16.93 8.52 -19.61
CA HIS A 18 -16.78 8.18 -18.19
C HIS A 18 -15.50 7.44 -17.85
N ARG A 19 -14.84 6.77 -18.82
CA ARG A 19 -13.64 5.97 -18.51
C ARG A 19 -12.39 6.78 -18.29
N PHE A 20 -12.27 7.93 -18.94
CA PHE A 20 -11.09 8.77 -18.80
C PHE A 20 -11.43 10.24 -18.97
N THR A 21 -11.19 11.01 -17.91
CA THR A 21 -11.28 12.47 -17.90
C THR A 21 -9.93 13.04 -17.49
N GLU A 22 -9.31 13.81 -18.37
CA GLU A 22 -8.12 14.58 -18.05
C GLU A 22 -8.51 16.03 -17.74
N VAL A 23 -8.09 16.53 -16.58
CA VAL A 23 -8.26 17.93 -16.20
C VAL A 23 -6.88 18.54 -15.99
N LYS A 24 -6.54 19.55 -16.79
CA LYS A 24 -5.28 20.29 -16.63
C LYS A 24 -5.34 21.18 -15.39
N ILE A 25 -4.20 21.31 -14.71
CA ILE A 25 -4.08 22.19 -13.55
C ILE A 25 -4.19 23.63 -14.01
N ASP A 26 -5.04 24.38 -13.31
CA ASP A 26 -5.21 25.82 -13.45
C ASP A 26 -4.56 26.50 -12.24
N PRO A 27 -3.40 27.17 -12.39
CA PRO A 27 -2.71 27.83 -11.28
C PRO A 27 -3.56 28.89 -10.55
N ALA A 28 -4.54 29.49 -11.23
CA ALA A 28 -5.44 30.46 -10.60
C ALA A 28 -6.43 29.80 -9.62
N LYS A 29 -6.71 28.51 -9.78
CA LYS A 29 -7.57 27.71 -8.88
C LYS A 29 -6.81 27.01 -7.76
N GLY A 30 -5.48 27.13 -7.74
CA GLY A 30 -4.60 26.54 -6.74
C GLY A 30 -3.51 25.66 -7.34
N SER A 31 -2.69 25.08 -6.46
CA SER A 31 -1.57 24.23 -6.87
C SER A 31 -2.00 22.77 -7.04
N ALA A 32 -1.21 22.01 -7.80
CA ALA A 32 -1.32 20.54 -7.88
C ALA A 32 -1.41 19.89 -6.50
N THR A 33 -0.54 20.35 -5.60
CA THR A 33 -0.43 19.85 -4.22
C THR A 33 -1.70 20.17 -3.44
N GLY A 34 -2.21 21.40 -3.52
CA GLY A 34 -3.45 21.81 -2.85
C GLY A 34 -4.66 21.04 -3.36
N TYR A 35 -4.71 20.77 -4.67
CA TYR A 35 -5.74 19.92 -5.26
C TYR A 35 -5.68 18.50 -4.68
N ILE A 36 -4.51 17.84 -4.69
CA ILE A 36 -4.36 16.49 -4.13
C ILE A 36 -4.72 16.46 -2.63
N ALA A 37 -4.20 17.41 -1.84
CA ALA A 37 -4.49 17.49 -0.42
C ALA A 37 -5.99 17.61 -0.14
N LYS A 38 -6.70 18.47 -0.90
CA LYS A 38 -8.16 18.61 -0.81
C LYS A 38 -8.89 17.27 -0.99
N TYR A 39 -8.51 16.46 -1.97
CA TYR A 39 -9.19 15.18 -2.21
C TYR A 39 -8.81 14.10 -1.20
N ILE A 40 -7.59 14.13 -0.66
CA ILE A 40 -7.18 13.24 0.43
C ILE A 40 -8.01 13.54 1.67
N SER A 41 -8.04 14.80 2.12
CA SER A 41 -8.79 15.21 3.31
C SER A 41 -10.28 14.90 3.21
N LYS A 42 -10.87 15.08 2.01
CA LYS A 42 -12.28 14.75 1.76
C LYS A 42 -12.69 13.32 2.07
N ASN A 43 -11.77 12.36 1.94
CA ASN A 43 -12.09 10.94 2.07
C ASN A 43 -11.51 10.31 3.35
N ILE A 44 -10.88 11.09 4.24
CA ILE A 44 -10.34 10.57 5.50
C ILE A 44 -11.36 10.71 6.65
N ASP A 45 -11.87 11.91 6.92
CA ASP A 45 -12.83 12.12 8.02
C ASP A 45 -14.02 13.00 7.65
N GLY A 46 -13.89 13.85 6.62
CA GLY A 46 -14.92 14.80 6.24
C GLY A 46 -15.18 15.90 7.28
N SER A 47 -14.35 16.06 8.32
CA SER A 47 -14.63 16.93 9.46
C SER A 47 -14.62 18.43 9.12
N ASP A 48 -13.80 18.82 8.14
CA ASP A 48 -13.58 20.22 7.75
C ASP A 48 -14.46 20.65 6.55
N LEU A 49 -15.57 19.94 6.30
CA LEU A 49 -16.47 20.20 5.19
C LEU A 49 -17.88 20.48 5.73
N ASP A 50 -18.38 21.69 5.49
CA ASP A 50 -19.70 22.12 5.99
C ASP A 50 -20.86 21.37 5.30
N THR A 51 -20.73 21.05 4.01
CA THR A 51 -21.75 20.33 3.22
C THR A 51 -21.10 19.53 2.08
N GLY A 52 -21.65 18.33 1.81
CA GLY A 52 -21.27 17.50 0.67
C GLY A 52 -21.65 18.13 -0.67
N ILE A 53 -21.09 17.62 -1.77
CA ILE A 53 -21.30 18.19 -3.11
C ILE A 53 -22.78 18.06 -3.53
N TYR A 54 -23.47 17.02 -3.04
CA TYR A 54 -24.87 16.75 -3.32
C TYR A 54 -25.77 16.92 -2.08
N GLY A 55 -25.28 17.63 -1.06
CA GLY A 55 -25.99 17.85 0.20
C GLY A 55 -25.86 16.70 1.20
N GLU A 56 -25.02 15.69 0.93
CA GLU A 56 -24.68 14.64 1.89
C GLU A 56 -23.86 15.18 3.07
N ASP A 57 -23.96 14.53 4.23
CA ASP A 57 -23.02 14.72 5.33
C ASP A 57 -21.63 14.19 4.89
N PRO A 58 -20.61 15.06 4.83
CA PRO A 58 -19.26 14.65 4.43
C PRO A 58 -18.64 13.59 5.32
N GLN A 59 -18.98 13.54 6.62
CA GLN A 59 -18.45 12.53 7.54
C GLN A 59 -19.01 11.15 7.22
N GLU A 60 -20.33 11.05 6.99
CA GLU A 60 -20.92 9.79 6.57
C GLU A 60 -20.42 9.33 5.20
N ALA A 61 -20.20 10.28 4.28
CA ALA A 61 -19.65 9.98 2.96
C ALA A 61 -18.24 9.37 3.07
N ALA A 62 -17.35 9.98 3.87
CA ALA A 62 -16.02 9.45 4.15
C ALA A 62 -16.08 8.05 4.77
N ALA A 63 -16.93 7.84 5.78
CA ALA A 63 -17.11 6.54 6.42
C ALA A 63 -17.59 5.44 5.45
N ARG A 64 -18.50 5.76 4.53
CA ARG A 64 -18.96 4.83 3.49
C ARG A 64 -17.85 4.47 2.50
N VAL A 65 -17.05 5.45 2.08
CA VAL A 65 -15.90 5.23 1.18
C VAL A 65 -14.86 4.35 1.87
N ASP A 66 -14.55 4.60 3.14
CA ASP A 66 -13.62 3.80 3.93
C ASP A 66 -14.12 2.36 4.11
N ALA A 67 -15.39 2.17 4.45
CA ALA A 67 -15.98 0.84 4.61
C ALA A 67 -15.93 0.03 3.30
N TRP A 68 -16.26 0.67 2.17
CA TRP A 68 -16.16 0.04 0.85
C TRP A 68 -14.70 -0.29 0.50
N ALA A 69 -13.78 0.66 0.66
CA ALA A 69 -12.37 0.45 0.38
C ALA A 69 -11.77 -0.68 1.23
N ALA A 70 -12.13 -0.76 2.52
CA ALA A 70 -11.69 -1.82 3.42
C ALA A 70 -12.29 -3.18 3.05
N CYS A 71 -13.59 -3.22 2.73
CA CYS A 71 -14.28 -4.44 2.33
C CYS A 71 -13.63 -5.10 1.11
N TRP A 72 -13.19 -4.29 0.14
CA TRP A 72 -12.59 -4.77 -1.12
C TRP A 72 -11.06 -4.69 -1.15
N GLY A 73 -10.40 -4.24 -0.08
CA GLY A 73 -8.95 -4.07 -0.03
C GLY A 73 -8.40 -3.03 -1.02
N ILE A 74 -9.19 -2.01 -1.37
CA ILE A 74 -8.84 -0.99 -2.37
C ILE A 74 -8.04 0.14 -1.72
N ARG A 75 -6.88 0.44 -2.30
CA ARG A 75 -6.08 1.59 -1.88
C ARG A 75 -6.66 2.87 -2.50
N GLN A 76 -7.36 3.67 -1.70
CA GLN A 76 -8.05 4.90 -2.13
C GLN A 76 -7.12 5.90 -2.84
N PHE A 77 -5.89 6.08 -2.33
CA PHE A 77 -4.88 6.95 -2.95
C PHE A 77 -3.63 6.14 -3.30
N GLN A 78 -3.43 5.95 -4.61
CA GLN A 78 -2.25 5.31 -5.15
C GLN A 78 -1.55 6.22 -6.15
N GLN A 79 -0.39 6.74 -5.75
CA GLN A 79 0.48 7.44 -6.69
C GLN A 79 0.97 6.46 -7.77
N LEU A 80 0.81 6.86 -9.03
CA LEU A 80 1.39 6.15 -10.17
C LEU A 80 2.81 6.68 -10.41
N GLY A 81 3.77 5.76 -10.48
CA GLY A 81 5.20 6.10 -10.49
C GLY A 81 5.73 6.47 -9.09
N GLY A 82 7.06 6.55 -8.96
CA GLY A 82 7.72 6.85 -7.68
C GLY A 82 8.34 5.64 -6.97
N CYS A 83 9.00 5.95 -5.85
CA CYS A 83 9.71 4.96 -5.03
C CYS A 83 8.75 4.17 -4.14
N SER A 84 9.11 2.92 -3.86
CA SER A 84 8.26 2.02 -3.06
C SER A 84 8.16 2.47 -1.60
N VAL A 85 6.94 2.84 -1.18
CA VAL A 85 6.63 3.11 0.24
C VAL A 85 6.80 1.83 1.08
N THR A 86 6.59 0.66 0.50
CA THR A 86 6.87 -0.62 1.17
C THR A 86 8.34 -0.72 1.54
N VAL A 87 9.24 -0.50 0.57
CA VAL A 87 10.69 -0.51 0.82
C VAL A 87 11.04 0.51 1.90
N TRP A 88 10.56 1.75 1.78
CA TRP A 88 10.75 2.79 2.79
C TRP A 88 10.40 2.33 4.21
N ARG A 89 9.22 1.71 4.39
CA ARG A 89 8.77 1.21 5.70
C ARG A 89 9.64 0.07 6.20
N GLU A 90 10.07 -0.82 5.31
CA GLU A 90 10.92 -1.96 5.69
C GLU A 90 12.34 -1.50 6.05
N LEU A 91 12.93 -0.53 5.34
CA LEU A 91 14.26 -0.01 5.68
C LEU A 91 14.31 0.60 7.10
N ARG A 92 13.23 1.24 7.53
CA ARG A 92 13.10 1.79 8.90
C ARG A 92 12.98 0.72 10.00
N ARG A 93 12.83 -0.55 9.63
CA ARG A 93 12.86 -1.69 10.57
C ARG A 93 14.25 -2.28 10.73
N LEU A 94 15.16 -1.99 9.79
CA LEU A 94 16.51 -2.52 9.82
C LEU A 94 17.29 -1.86 10.95
N LYS A 95 17.93 -2.69 11.76
CA LYS A 95 18.97 -2.25 12.72
C LYS A 95 20.34 -2.33 12.04
N ASP A 96 21.36 -1.72 12.65
CA ASP A 96 22.75 -1.62 12.15
C ASP A 96 23.14 -2.67 11.12
N ILE A 97 23.26 -2.23 9.85
CA ILE A 97 23.62 -3.11 8.73
C ILE A 97 25.08 -2.90 8.36
N THR A 98 25.87 -3.96 8.52
CA THR A 98 27.27 -4.00 8.07
C THR A 98 27.39 -4.56 6.66
N GLY A 99 28.47 -4.18 5.96
CA GLY A 99 28.80 -4.72 4.64
C GLY A 99 27.95 -4.20 3.47
N LEU A 100 27.31 -3.04 3.62
CA LEU A 100 26.70 -2.31 2.50
C LEU A 100 27.64 -1.21 1.98
N SER A 101 27.55 -0.94 0.68
CA SER A 101 28.19 0.24 0.08
C SER A 101 27.51 1.54 0.51
N ASP A 102 28.14 2.67 0.22
CA ASP A 102 27.70 3.98 0.74
C ASP A 102 26.31 4.40 0.25
N LYS A 103 25.96 4.08 -1.00
CA LYS A 103 24.67 4.45 -1.57
C LYS A 103 23.48 3.76 -0.86
N PRO A 104 23.44 2.41 -0.70
CA PRO A 104 22.44 1.75 0.14
C PRO A 104 22.38 2.28 1.58
N LYS A 105 23.54 2.58 2.21
CA LYS A 105 23.56 3.16 3.56
C LYS A 105 22.87 4.53 3.61
N ALA A 106 23.18 5.42 2.67
CA ALA A 106 22.55 6.73 2.58
C ALA A 106 21.03 6.65 2.37
N ILE A 107 20.56 5.64 1.63
CA ILE A 107 19.12 5.39 1.42
C ILE A 107 18.44 4.95 2.73
N ILE A 108 19.08 4.04 3.48
CA ILE A 108 18.57 3.58 4.78
C ILE A 108 18.52 4.75 5.75
N GLU A 109 19.59 5.55 5.84
CA GLU A 109 19.67 6.71 6.72
C GLU A 109 18.62 7.77 6.37
N ALA A 110 18.40 8.05 5.08
CA ALA A 110 17.34 8.94 4.63
C ALA A 110 15.95 8.41 5.02
N ALA A 111 15.73 7.11 4.88
CA ALA A 111 14.48 6.47 5.28
C ALA A 111 14.25 6.58 6.79
N ASP A 112 15.28 6.33 7.61
CA ASP A 112 15.21 6.41 9.06
C ASP A 112 14.90 7.82 9.56
N LYS A 113 15.63 8.83 9.04
CA LYS A 113 15.42 10.26 9.35
C LYS A 113 14.10 10.83 8.85
N GLY A 114 13.36 10.11 8.00
CA GLY A 114 12.13 10.62 7.41
C GLY A 114 12.35 11.56 6.22
N ASP A 115 13.55 11.60 5.63
CA ASP A 115 13.87 12.39 4.44
C ASP A 115 13.44 11.67 3.14
N TRP A 116 12.15 11.82 2.81
CA TRP A 116 11.56 11.22 1.60
C TRP A 116 12.20 11.74 0.31
N LYS A 117 12.64 13.00 0.29
CA LYS A 117 13.25 13.63 -0.88
C LYS A 117 14.58 12.96 -1.20
N THR A 118 15.47 12.88 -0.21
CA THR A 118 16.79 12.27 -0.39
C THR A 118 16.65 10.79 -0.71
N PHE A 119 15.76 10.06 -0.02
CA PHE A 119 15.46 8.67 -0.34
C PHE A 119 15.04 8.47 -1.80
N THR A 120 14.10 9.29 -2.28
CA THR A 120 13.59 9.19 -3.66
C THR A 120 14.70 9.44 -4.68
N VAL A 121 15.52 10.46 -4.46
CA VAL A 121 16.66 10.78 -5.33
C VAL A 121 17.66 9.63 -5.36
N GLN A 122 18.05 9.11 -4.19
CA GLN A 122 19.05 8.04 -4.10
C GLN A 122 18.55 6.70 -4.65
N MET A 123 17.25 6.43 -4.58
CA MET A 123 16.60 5.26 -5.19
C MET A 123 16.54 5.31 -6.73
N GLY A 124 16.93 6.44 -7.35
CA GLY A 124 16.98 6.65 -8.80
C GLY A 124 16.00 7.69 -9.32
N GLY A 125 15.20 8.31 -8.45
CA GLY A 125 14.21 9.32 -8.82
C GLY A 125 12.84 8.74 -9.22
N VAL A 126 11.90 9.63 -9.52
CA VAL A 126 10.48 9.29 -9.75
C VAL A 126 10.26 8.46 -11.01
N PHE A 127 11.13 8.62 -12.02
CA PHE A 127 11.05 7.95 -13.32
C PHE A 127 11.95 6.71 -13.43
N CYS A 128 12.63 6.32 -12.35
CA CYS A 128 13.44 5.11 -12.34
C CYS A 128 12.56 3.87 -12.53
N GLU A 129 12.95 3.00 -13.46
CA GLU A 129 12.27 1.72 -13.64
C GLU A 129 12.33 0.90 -12.35
N ARG A 130 11.24 0.20 -12.02
CA ARG A 130 11.17 -0.64 -10.80
C ARG A 130 12.31 -1.65 -10.70
N LYS A 131 12.76 -2.20 -11.83
CA LYS A 131 13.88 -3.15 -11.88
C LYS A 131 15.25 -2.50 -11.64
N ALA A 132 15.38 -1.19 -11.83
CA ALA A 132 16.62 -0.43 -11.65
C ALA A 132 16.72 0.24 -10.27
N GLN A 133 15.65 0.23 -9.46
CA GLN A 133 15.67 0.73 -8.09
C GLN A 133 16.68 -0.05 -7.24
N VAL A 134 17.40 0.68 -6.36
CA VAL A 134 18.48 0.14 -5.51
C VAL A 134 17.94 -0.95 -4.58
N PHE A 135 16.84 -0.65 -3.89
CA PHE A 135 16.12 -1.60 -3.07
C PHE A 135 14.80 -2.00 -3.71
N LYS A 136 14.41 -3.26 -3.50
CA LYS A 136 13.13 -3.80 -3.94
C LYS A 136 12.49 -4.54 -2.78
N PRO A 137 11.15 -4.65 -2.74
CA PRO A 137 10.51 -5.49 -1.74
C PRO A 137 10.88 -6.96 -2.00
N TYR A 138 11.20 -7.67 -0.93
CA TYR A 138 11.54 -9.08 -0.96
C TYR A 138 10.35 -9.90 -0.50
N TYR A 139 9.85 -10.76 -1.40
CA TYR A 139 8.68 -11.60 -1.20
C TYR A 139 9.03 -13.08 -1.40
N GLU A 140 8.68 -13.91 -0.44
CA GLU A 140 8.79 -15.37 -0.50
C GLU A 140 7.41 -16.01 -0.54
N PHE A 141 7.32 -17.25 -1.03
CA PHE A 141 6.11 -18.04 -0.90
C PHE A 141 5.79 -18.31 0.56
N SER A 142 4.51 -18.20 0.92
CA SER A 142 4.04 -18.59 2.25
C SER A 142 3.88 -20.10 2.26
N VAL A 143 4.58 -20.78 3.17
CA VAL A 143 4.59 -22.25 3.28
C VAL A 143 3.94 -22.64 4.60
N ASP A 144 3.12 -23.69 4.58
CA ASP A 144 2.66 -24.35 5.79
C ASP A 144 3.80 -25.17 6.40
N GLN A 145 4.19 -24.84 7.63
CA GLN A 145 5.34 -25.49 8.28
C GLN A 145 5.10 -26.96 8.63
N SER A 146 3.83 -27.40 8.71
CA SER A 146 3.47 -28.77 9.05
C SER A 146 3.43 -29.69 7.83
N THR A 147 2.88 -29.21 6.70
CA THR A 147 2.74 -30.00 5.47
C THR A 147 3.87 -29.75 4.46
N GLY A 148 4.54 -28.60 4.54
CA GLY A 148 5.52 -28.14 3.55
C GLY A 148 4.88 -27.60 2.27
N GLU A 149 3.55 -27.49 2.21
CA GLU A 149 2.84 -27.00 1.03
C GLU A 149 2.83 -25.47 0.97
N ILE A 150 2.88 -24.92 -0.25
CA ILE A 150 2.73 -23.48 -0.46
C ILE A 150 1.25 -23.12 -0.31
N LYS A 151 0.97 -22.13 0.54
CA LYS A 151 -0.40 -21.63 0.75
C LYS A 151 -0.94 -21.00 -0.53
N SER A 152 -2.17 -21.33 -0.89
CA SER A 152 -2.92 -20.72 -1.98
C SER A 152 -3.91 -19.66 -1.46
N SER A 153 -4.36 -18.77 -2.33
CA SER A 153 -5.35 -17.76 -1.99
C SER A 153 -6.71 -18.43 -1.71
N LEU A 154 -7.49 -17.82 -0.81
CA LEU A 154 -8.85 -18.28 -0.47
C LEU A 154 -9.80 -18.30 -1.68
N TYR A 155 -9.45 -17.59 -2.75
CA TYR A 155 -10.31 -17.39 -3.92
C TYR A 155 -9.87 -18.24 -5.12
N CYS A 156 -8.61 -18.68 -5.17
CA CYS A 156 -8.07 -19.44 -6.29
C CYS A 156 -6.93 -20.37 -5.83
N GLU A 157 -7.12 -21.68 -5.96
CA GLU A 157 -6.14 -22.69 -5.58
C GLU A 157 -4.81 -22.57 -6.36
N ASN A 158 -4.86 -22.03 -7.58
CA ASN A 158 -3.69 -21.83 -8.43
C ASN A 158 -2.91 -20.54 -8.10
N GLU A 159 -3.45 -19.67 -7.25
CA GLU A 159 -2.81 -18.42 -6.86
C GLU A 159 -2.00 -18.63 -5.58
N LEU A 160 -0.70 -18.88 -5.73
CA LEU A 160 0.20 -19.09 -4.61
C LEU A 160 0.49 -17.77 -3.87
N ILE A 161 0.32 -17.79 -2.55
CA ILE A 161 0.50 -16.63 -1.69
C ILE A 161 1.98 -16.32 -1.53
N ARG A 162 2.34 -15.05 -1.78
CA ARG A 162 3.65 -14.50 -1.47
C ARG A 162 3.56 -13.50 -0.32
N ALA A 163 4.39 -13.70 0.71
CA ALA A 163 4.46 -12.83 1.87
C ALA A 163 5.68 -11.91 1.78
N LEU A 164 5.52 -10.64 2.16
CA LEU A 164 6.63 -9.71 2.29
C LEU A 164 7.53 -10.16 3.46
N LYS A 165 8.82 -10.38 3.19
CA LYS A 165 9.82 -10.77 4.20
C LYS A 165 10.81 -9.64 4.51
N GLY A 166 11.03 -8.76 3.55
CA GLY A 166 11.76 -7.52 3.76
C GLY A 166 12.16 -6.83 2.48
N VAL A 167 13.46 -6.56 2.30
CA VAL A 167 13.98 -5.91 1.10
C VAL A 167 15.16 -6.67 0.51
N VAL A 168 15.39 -6.48 -0.78
CA VAL A 168 16.55 -7.01 -1.49
C VAL A 168 17.32 -5.87 -2.16
N THR A 169 18.64 -5.90 -2.08
CA THR A 169 19.56 -4.97 -2.75
C THR A 169 20.76 -5.73 -3.30
N ALA A 170 21.11 -5.53 -4.57
CA ALA A 170 22.27 -6.18 -5.21
C ALA A 170 22.37 -7.71 -4.97
N GLY A 171 21.23 -8.42 -4.96
CA GLY A 171 21.18 -9.86 -4.69
C GLY A 171 21.28 -10.26 -3.22
N ARG A 172 21.47 -9.32 -2.30
CA ARG A 172 21.45 -9.55 -0.86
C ARG A 172 20.05 -9.30 -0.30
N GLU A 173 19.52 -10.31 0.37
CA GLU A 173 18.24 -10.26 1.08
C GLU A 173 18.44 -9.72 2.50
N LEU A 174 17.59 -8.77 2.91
CA LEU A 174 17.58 -8.18 4.23
C LEU A 174 16.19 -8.43 4.82
N ILE A 175 16.12 -9.39 5.74
CA ILE A 175 14.88 -9.80 6.41
C ILE A 175 14.54 -8.78 7.50
N THR A 176 13.34 -8.21 7.40
CA THR A 176 12.83 -7.19 8.33
C THR A 176 11.61 -7.67 9.11
N ARG A 177 11.00 -8.78 8.67
CA ARG A 177 9.80 -9.38 9.27
C ARG A 177 10.13 -10.73 9.84
N ILE A 178 10.59 -10.70 11.10
CA ILE A 178 10.97 -11.89 11.86
C ILE A 178 9.82 -12.51 12.66
N PHE A 179 8.73 -11.77 12.83
CA PHE A 179 7.55 -12.23 13.56
C PHE A 179 6.43 -12.59 12.58
N GLU A 180 5.77 -13.71 12.85
CA GLU A 180 4.58 -14.17 12.15
C GLU A 180 3.39 -14.15 13.12
N TRP A 181 2.28 -13.58 12.69
CA TRP A 181 1.05 -13.61 13.45
C TRP A 181 0.36 -14.96 13.25
N ARG A 182 0.00 -15.62 14.36
CA ARG A 182 -0.83 -16.83 14.35
C ARG A 182 -2.21 -16.48 14.89
N ILE A 183 -3.24 -16.87 14.15
CA ILE A 183 -4.63 -16.81 14.61
C ILE A 183 -4.91 -18.15 15.26
N GLU A 184 -5.10 -18.14 16.57
CA GLU A 184 -5.42 -19.33 17.35
C GLU A 184 -6.83 -19.15 17.92
N LEU A 185 -7.68 -20.18 17.78
CA LEU A 185 -8.95 -20.21 18.48
C LEU A 185 -8.66 -20.33 19.97
N GLN A 186 -9.07 -19.33 20.75
CA GLN A 186 -9.01 -19.42 22.19
C GLN A 186 -9.97 -20.53 22.64
N GLN A 187 -9.44 -21.64 23.16
CA GLN A 187 -10.27 -22.61 23.85
C GLN A 187 -10.90 -21.87 25.04
N ALA A 188 -12.24 -21.76 25.03
CA ALA A 188 -12.96 -21.30 26.19
C ALA A 188 -12.57 -22.22 27.36
N THR A 189 -11.97 -21.64 28.41
CA THR A 189 -11.82 -22.34 29.68
C THR A 189 -13.21 -22.80 30.10
N SER A 190 -13.44 -24.11 30.14
CA SER A 190 -14.66 -24.65 30.72
C SER A 190 -14.69 -24.19 32.17
N PHE A 191 -15.53 -23.20 32.48
CA PHE A 191 -15.89 -22.95 33.87
C PHE A 191 -16.59 -24.21 34.35
N HIS A 192 -15.92 -24.95 35.24
CA HIS A 192 -16.56 -26.00 36.03
C HIS A 192 -17.62 -25.29 36.88
N LEU A 193 -18.85 -25.22 36.36
CA LEU A 193 -20.01 -24.89 37.16
C LEU A 193 -20.30 -26.12 38.02
N GLU A 194 -19.53 -26.27 39.11
CA GLU A 194 -19.99 -27.07 40.24
C GLU A 194 -21.23 -26.35 40.79
N PHE A 195 -22.40 -26.85 40.40
CA PHE A 195 -23.62 -26.58 41.12
C PHE A 195 -23.45 -27.21 42.51
N CYS A 196 -23.31 -26.39 43.55
CA CYS A 196 -23.55 -26.84 44.92
C CYS A 196 -25.02 -27.26 45.03
N GLU A 197 -25.24 -28.48 45.53
CA GLU A 197 -26.52 -28.96 46.08
C GLU A 197 -26.99 -28.13 47.26
#